data_AF-A0A2N7VQ29-F1
#
_entry.id   AF-A0A2N7VQ29-F1
#
_cell.length_a   1.000
_cell.length_b   1.000
_cell.length_c   1.000
_cell.angle_alpha   90.00
_cell.angle_beta   90.00
_cell.angle_gamma   90.00
#
_symmetry.space_group_name_H-M   'P 1'
#
loop_
_entity.id
_entity.type
_entity.pdbx_description
1 polymer ?
#
loop_
_entity_poly.entity_id
_entity_poly.type
_entity_poly.pdbx_seq_one_letter_code
_entity_poly.pdbx_strand_id
1 'polypeptide(L)' 'MRATEDLWHKLAAILLLRLPEAQAVITSTDIDALVRHFPGEEPTVVVCDKSDGLHLSLVPRSQGEAMAREAGGLPS' A
#
# COMPACT_ATOMS: atom_id res chain seq x y z
N MET A 1 -12.76 -11.72 15.07
CA MET A 1 -11.72 -10.97 14.34
C MET A 1 -12.11 -9.49 14.36
N ARG A 2 -11.60 -8.71 15.32
CA ARG A 2 -11.81 -7.23 15.41
C ARG A 2 -10.49 -6.47 15.65
N ALA A 3 -9.37 -7.18 15.77
CA ALA A 3 -8.09 -6.60 16.20
C ALA A 3 -7.35 -5.80 15.11
N THR A 4 -7.69 -5.99 13.83
CA THR A 4 -6.99 -5.33 12.71
C THR A 4 -7.43 -3.88 12.50
N GLU A 5 -8.71 -3.56 12.77
CA GLU A 5 -9.21 -2.19 12.66
C GLU A 5 -8.60 -1.24 13.71
N ASP A 6 -8.34 -1.78 14.91
CA ASP A 6 -7.72 -1.05 16.02
C ASP A 6 -6.22 -0.75 15.81
N LEU A 7 -5.62 -1.13 14.68
CA LEU A 7 -4.19 -0.93 14.42
C LEU A 7 -3.88 0.01 13.26
N TRP A 8 -4.89 0.43 12.48
CA TRP A 8 -4.69 1.33 11.34
C TRP A 8 -4.04 2.66 11.72
N HIS A 9 -4.38 3.21 12.89
CA HIS A 9 -3.76 4.44 13.38
C HIS A 9 -2.27 4.26 13.71
N LYS A 10 -1.81 3.07 14.10
CA LYS A 10 -0.39 2.78 14.33
C LYS A 10 0.37 2.67 13.02
N LEU A 11 -0.23 2.05 12.00
CA LEU A 11 0.34 2.04 10.66
C LEU A 11 0.47 3.47 10.10
N ALA A 12 -0.56 4.30 10.25
CA ALA A 12 -0.51 5.71 9.86
C ALA A 12 0.60 6.49 10.62
N ALA A 13 0.75 6.25 11.93
CA ALA A 13 1.82 6.87 12.71
C ALA A 13 3.23 6.43 12.23
N ILE A 14 3.41 5.16 11.89
CA ILE A 14 4.67 4.65 11.30
C ILE A 14 4.92 5.33 9.96
N LEU A 15 3.90 5.43 9.08
CA LEU A 15 4.05 6.09 7.79
C LEU A 15 4.46 7.56 7.96
N LEU A 16 3.83 8.31 8.87
CA LEU A 16 4.23 9.69 9.18
C LEU A 16 5.66 9.79 9.73
N LEU A 17 6.11 8.83 10.55
CA LEU A 17 7.51 8.78 11.01
C LEU A 17 8.51 8.49 9.90
N ARG A 18 8.09 7.77 8.85
CA ARG A 18 8.95 7.41 7.70
C ARG A 18 8.93 8.48 6.61
N LEU A 19 7.85 9.25 6.52
CA LEU A 19 7.80 10.47 5.73
C LEU A 19 8.59 11.57 6.47
N PRO A 20 9.20 12.52 5.76
CA PRO A 20 9.97 13.59 6.38
C PRO A 20 9.10 14.61 7.16
N GLU A 21 7.79 14.40 7.25
CA GLU A 21 6.81 15.38 7.71
C GLU A 21 6.04 14.88 8.94
N ALA A 22 5.93 15.72 9.97
CA ALA A 22 5.15 15.43 11.18
C ALA A 22 3.62 15.49 10.95
N GLN A 23 3.20 16.03 9.82
CA GLN A 23 1.81 16.18 9.41
C GLN A 23 1.73 15.97 7.90
N ALA A 24 0.77 15.15 7.44
CA ALA A 24 0.44 15.01 6.04
C ALA A 24 -1.02 15.41 5.80
N VAL A 25 -1.27 16.17 4.73
CA VAL A 25 -2.62 16.49 4.26
C VAL A 25 -2.78 15.86 2.88
N ILE A 26 -3.70 14.90 2.76
CA ILE A 26 -4.01 14.26 1.47
C ILE A 26 -5.12 15.06 0.81
N THR A 27 -4.85 15.59 -0.37
CA THR A 27 -5.77 16.37 -1.18
C THR A 27 -6.20 15.61 -2.44
N SER A 28 -7.18 16.13 -3.17
CA SER A 28 -7.56 15.57 -4.48
C SER A 28 -6.41 15.63 -5.48
N THR A 29 -5.51 16.62 -5.39
CA THR A 29 -4.34 16.72 -6.26
C THR A 29 -3.36 15.57 -6.04
N ASP A 30 -3.23 15.09 -4.80
CA ASP A 30 -2.39 13.93 -4.49
C ASP A 30 -2.98 12.64 -5.07
N ILE A 31 -4.32 12.51 -5.04
CA ILE A 31 -5.02 11.40 -5.70
C ILE A 31 -4.85 11.47 -7.21
N ASP A 32 -4.97 12.65 -7.81
CA ASP A 32 -4.75 12.82 -9.25
C ASP A 32 -3.30 12.50 -9.64
N ALA A 33 -2.32 12.92 -8.82
CA ALA A 33 -0.92 12.61 -9.02
C ALA A 33 -0.66 11.09 -8.92
N LEU A 34 -1.26 10.43 -7.94
CA LEU A 34 -1.22 8.98 -7.78
C LEU A 34 -1.77 8.28 -9.02
N VAL A 35 -2.97 8.63 -9.47
CA VAL A 35 -3.60 8.01 -10.65
C VAL A 35 -2.78 8.26 -11.92
N ARG A 36 -2.22 9.47 -12.11
CA ARG A 36 -1.36 9.77 -13.26
C ARG A 36 -0.07 8.95 -13.28
N HIS A 37 0.42 8.51 -12.13
CA HIS A 37 1.60 7.65 -12.03
C HIS A 37 1.34 6.23 -12.54
N PHE A 38 0.08 5.81 -12.61
CA PHE A 38 -0.36 4.48 -13.05
C PHE A 38 -1.39 4.59 -14.20
N PRO A 39 -0.96 5.04 -15.40
CA PRO A 39 -1.89 5.33 -16.49
C PRO A 39 -2.60 4.06 -16.98
N GLY A 40 -3.92 4.04 -16.85
CA GLY A 40 -4.77 2.95 -17.34
C GLY A 40 -4.91 1.76 -16.38
N GLU A 41 -4.32 1.83 -15.19
CA GLU A 41 -4.42 0.78 -14.17
C GLU A 41 -4.69 1.35 -12.78
N GLU A 42 -5.42 0.58 -11.97
CA GLU A 42 -5.70 0.94 -10.59
C GLU A 42 -4.42 0.83 -9.74
N PRO A 43 -3.97 1.89 -9.06
CA PRO A 43 -2.85 1.83 -8.14
C PRO A 43 -3.21 0.93 -6.95
N THR A 44 -2.39 -0.08 -6.68
CA THR A 44 -2.63 -1.10 -5.65
C THR A 44 -1.45 -1.18 -4.69
N VAL A 45 -1.74 -1.24 -3.38
CA VAL A 45 -0.73 -1.54 -2.36
C VAL A 45 -0.66 -3.05 -2.15
N VAL A 46 0.48 -3.65 -2.46
CA VAL A 46 0.80 -5.03 -2.09
C VAL A 46 1.55 -5.02 -0.76
N VAL A 47 1.09 -5.90 0.14
CA VAL A 47 1.66 -6.07 1.48
C VAL A 47 2.27 -7.47 1.57
N CYS A 48 3.57 -7.56 1.81
CA CYS A 48 4.26 -8.83 2.01
C CYS A 48 4.91 -8.86 3.40
N ASP A 49 4.51 -9.82 4.22
CA ASP A 49 5.18 -10.11 5.49
C ASP A 49 6.44 -10.96 5.22
N LYS A 50 7.61 -10.44 5.58
CA LYS A 50 8.92 -11.09 5.41
C LYS A 50 9.64 -11.16 6.75
N SER A 51 10.69 -11.99 6.82
CA SER A 51 11.45 -12.19 8.06
C SER A 51 12.09 -10.92 8.64
N ASP A 52 12.34 -9.91 7.80
CA ASP A 52 12.91 -8.62 8.17
C ASP A 52 11.86 -7.51 8.33
N GLY A 53 10.57 -7.80 8.10
CA GLY A 53 9.47 -6.90 8.37
C GLY A 53 8.38 -6.88 7.30
N LEU A 54 7.52 -5.86 7.38
CA LEU A 54 6.41 -5.64 6.46
C LEU A 54 6.85 -4.83 5.25
N HIS A 55 6.86 -5.45 4.07
CA HIS A 55 7.23 -4.80 2.82
C HIS A 55 5.97 -4.29 2.12
N LEU A 56 5.95 -2.99 1.84
CA LEU A 56 4.84 -2.31 1.16
C LEU A 56 5.30 -1.87 -0.23
N SER A 57 4.59 -2.31 -1.27
CA SER A 57 4.87 -1.94 -2.66
C SER A 57 3.63 -1.31 -3.29
N LEU A 58 3.78 -0.14 -3.90
CA LEU A 58 2.74 0.49 -4.69
C LEU A 58 2.97 0.16 -6.17
N VAL A 59 2.06 -0.59 -6.76
CA VAL A 59 2.19 -1.17 -8.11
C VAL A 59 0.87 -1.05 -8.89
N PRO A 60 0.88 -1.18 -10.23
CA PRO A 60 -0.36 -1.40 -10.99
C PRO A 60 -1.07 -2.67 -10.50
N ARG A 61 -2.40 -2.68 -10.56
CA ARG A 61 -3.21 -3.82 -10.14
C ARG A 61 -2.80 -5.14 -10.80
N SER A 62 -2.54 -5.15 -12.11
CA SER A 62 -2.16 -6.38 -12.82
C SER A 62 -0.87 -6.99 -12.25
N GLN A 63 0.12 -6.15 -11.95
CA GLN A 63 1.36 -6.55 -11.30
C GLN A 63 1.11 -7.04 -9.87
N GLY A 64 0.25 -6.36 -9.11
CA GLY A 64 -0.11 -6.80 -7.76
C GLY A 64 -0.76 -8.19 -7.74
N GLU A 65 -1.64 -8.46 -8.70
CA GLU A 65 -2.24 -9.78 -8.86
C GLU A 65 -1.20 -10.85 -9.28
N ALA A 66 -0.26 -10.52 -10.16
CA ALA A 66 0.83 -11.42 -10.54
C ALA A 66 1.70 -11.78 -9.32
N MET A 67 2.12 -10.78 -8.53
CA MET A 67 2.87 -10.98 -7.29
C MET A 67 2.11 -11.84 -6.29
N ALA A 68 0.80 -11.63 -6.15
CA ALA A 68 -0.04 -12.42 -5.26
C ALA A 68 -0.18 -13.88 -5.72
N ARG A 69 -0.30 -14.15 -7.03
CA ARG A 69 -0.29 -15.52 -7.59
C ARG A 69 1.05 -16.22 -7.36
N GLU A 70 2.17 -15.53 -7.59
CA GLU A 70 3.52 -16.06 -7.34
C GLU A 70 3.73 -16.45 -5.88
N ALA A 71 3.17 -15.67 -4.95
CA ALA A 71 3.22 -15.93 -3.52
C ALA A 71 2.19 -16.98 -3.04
N GLY A 72 1.32 -17.50 -3.93
CA GLY A 72 0.25 -18.44 -3.59
C GLY A 72 -0.97 -17.83 -2.90
N GLY A 73 -1.09 -16.49 -2.91
CA GLY A 73 -2.19 -15.75 -2.29
C GLY A 73 -3.44 -15.61 -3.16
N LEU A 74 -3.33 -15.87 -4.47
CA LEU A 74 -4.46 -15.94 -5.40
C LEU A 74 -4.40 -17.23 -6.23
N PRO A 75 -5.56 -17.74 -6.71
CA PRO A 75 -5.58 -18.86 -7.65
C PRO A 75 -4.81 -18.53 -8.95
N SER A 76 -4.17 -19.55 -9.50
CA SER A 76 -3.54 -19.53 -10.83
C SER A 76 -4.58 -19.40 -11.94
#